data_AF-A0A7J9H8R2-F1
#
_entry.id   AF-A0A7J9H8R2-F1
#
_cell.length_a   1.000
_cell.length_b   1.000
_cell.length_c   1.000
_cell.angle_alpha   90.00
_cell.angle_beta   90.00
_cell.angle_gamma   90.00
#
_symmetry.space_group_name_H-M   'P 1'
#
loop_
_entity.id
_entity.type
_entity.pdbx_description
1 polymer ?
#
loop_
_entity_poly.entity_id
_entity_poly.type
_entity_poly.pdbx_seq_one_letter_code
_entity_poly.pdbx_strand_id
1 'polypeptide(L)'
;MYTASLYAAFASLLHNKNSELAGKRVILFSYGSGLTATMFSLRLHEGQHPFSLSNIATVMNIAGKLKSRHEFAPEKFVETMHLMEHRYGAKDFVTSKDCSLLSPGTYYLTEVDSKYRRFYAKKDGNCTGNENGSVVNGH
;
A
#
# COMPACT_ATOMS: atom_id res chain seq x y z
N MET A 1 4.85 -3.21 -7.14
CA MET A 1 5.12 -1.97 -6.37
C MET A 1 5.98 -0.93 -7.11
N TYR A 2 6.29 -1.07 -8.41
CA TYR A 2 6.97 -0.05 -9.24
C TYR A 2 8.07 0.74 -8.51
N THR A 3 7.94 2.06 -8.37
CA THR A 3 8.94 2.94 -7.72
C THR A 3 9.23 2.59 -6.25
N ALA A 4 8.26 2.03 -5.53
CA ALA A 4 8.43 1.58 -4.15
C ALA A 4 9.09 0.19 -4.04
N SER A 5 9.30 -0.52 -5.16
CA SER A 5 9.79 -1.92 -5.16
C SER A 5 11.16 -2.06 -4.50
N LEU A 6 12.12 -1.19 -4.83
CA LEU A 6 13.45 -1.20 -4.22
C LEU A 6 13.38 -1.00 -2.70
N TYR A 7 12.58 -0.02 -2.26
CA TYR A 7 12.47 0.32 -0.85
C TYR A 7 11.67 -0.73 -0.06
N ALA A 8 10.74 -1.44 -0.69
CA ALA A 8 10.09 -2.60 -0.08
C ALA A 8 11.05 -3.77 0.09
N ALA A 9 11.93 -4.03 -0.88
CA ALA A 9 13.00 -5.01 -0.73
C ALA A 9 13.95 -4.62 0.41
N PHE A 10 14.29 -3.34 0.53
CA PHE A 10 15.08 -2.82 1.66
C PHE A 10 14.33 -2.95 3.00
N ALA A 11 13.03 -2.69 3.03
CA ALA A 11 12.20 -2.90 4.22
C ALA A 11 12.16 -4.38 4.64
N SER A 12 12.10 -5.31 3.70
CA SER A 12 12.22 -6.76 3.96
C SER A 12 13.60 -7.13 4.51
N LEU A 13 14.69 -6.53 4.01
CA LEU A 13 16.03 -6.70 4.58
C LEU A 13 16.07 -6.24 6.04
N LEU A 14 15.56 -5.04 6.34
CA LEU A 14 15.47 -4.54 7.71
C LEU A 14 14.62 -5.47 8.59
N HIS A 15 13.46 -5.91 8.12
CA HIS A 15 12.60 -6.84 8.86
C HIS A 15 13.33 -8.13 9.23
N ASN A 16 14.01 -8.75 8.29
CA ASN A 16 14.63 -10.07 8.48
C ASN A 16 15.98 -10.00 9.21
N LYS A 17 16.69 -8.86 9.15
CA LYS A 17 18.11 -8.78 9.53
C LYS A 17 18.47 -7.58 10.42
N ASN A 18 17.50 -6.85 10.98
CA ASN A 18 17.77 -5.64 11.79
C ASN A 18 18.89 -5.80 12.85
N SER A 19 19.00 -6.96 13.51
CA SER A 19 20.04 -7.23 14.53
C SER A 19 21.45 -7.51 13.96
N GLU A 20 21.57 -7.77 12.66
CA GLU A 20 22.83 -8.14 11.97
C GLU A 20 23.37 -7.01 11.07
N LEU A 21 22.62 -5.91 10.93
CA LEU A 21 22.87 -4.87 9.92
C LEU A 21 23.76 -3.71 10.41
N ALA A 22 23.95 -3.55 11.72
CA ALA A 22 24.82 -2.51 12.25
C ALA A 22 26.26 -2.64 11.70
N GLY A 23 26.80 -1.55 11.17
CA GLY A 23 28.12 -1.48 10.54
C GLY A 23 28.20 -2.03 9.11
N LYS A 24 27.13 -2.62 8.57
CA LYS A 24 27.11 -3.17 7.21
C LYS A 24 26.90 -2.08 6.15
N ARG A 25 27.42 -2.32 4.94
CA ARG A 25 27.09 -1.55 3.74
C ARG A 25 26.06 -2.32 2.92
N VAL A 26 24.96 -1.68 2.58
CA VAL A 26 23.93 -2.21 1.69
C VAL A 26 24.02 -1.47 0.37
N ILE A 27 24.13 -2.22 -0.73
CA ILE A 27 24.11 -1.68 -2.09
C ILE A 27 22.67 -1.80 -2.60
N LEU A 28 22.16 -0.71 -3.19
CA LEU A 28 20.84 -0.61 -3.77
C LEU A 28 20.97 -0.27 -5.25
N PHE A 29 20.19 -0.94 -6.09
CA PHE A 29 20.12 -0.69 -7.52
C PHE A 29 18.70 -0.31 -7.91
N SER A 30 18.51 0.94 -8.33
CA SER A 30 17.23 1.46 -8.81
C SER A 30 17.21 1.49 -10.33
N TYR A 31 16.10 1.09 -10.92
CA TYR A 31 15.89 1.03 -12.36
C TYR A 31 14.48 1.52 -12.73
N GLY A 32 14.39 2.31 -13.80
CA GLY A 32 13.14 2.65 -14.49
C GLY A 32 13.33 2.57 -16.01
N SER A 33 12.40 1.91 -16.70
CA SER A 33 12.43 1.76 -18.17
C SER A 33 12.40 3.11 -18.89
N GLY A 34 13.19 3.25 -19.98
CA GLY A 34 13.35 4.50 -20.73
C GLY A 34 14.77 4.81 -21.27
N LEU A 35 15.85 4.83 -20.49
CA LEU A 35 16.07 4.30 -19.13
C LEU A 35 16.76 5.31 -18.21
N THR A 36 16.46 5.21 -16.91
CA THR A 36 17.23 5.85 -15.85
C THR A 36 17.55 4.83 -14.77
N ALA A 37 18.81 4.77 -14.36
CA ALA A 37 19.27 3.79 -13.37
C ALA A 37 20.33 4.42 -12.47
N THR A 38 20.37 4.00 -11.21
CA THR A 38 21.39 4.43 -10.25
C THR A 38 21.68 3.30 -9.28
N MET A 39 22.96 2.95 -9.17
CA MET A 39 23.47 2.15 -8.06
C MET A 39 24.00 3.10 -6.99
N PHE A 40 23.57 2.91 -5.76
CA PHE A 40 24.03 3.69 -4.61
C PHE A 40 24.21 2.77 -3.40
N SER A 41 24.90 3.24 -2.36
CA SER A 41 25.13 2.44 -1.16
C SER A 41 24.81 3.22 0.11
N LEU A 42 24.33 2.49 1.12
CA LEU A 42 24.05 3.00 2.46
C LEU A 42 24.97 2.29 3.45
N ARG A 43 25.58 3.03 4.37
CA ARG A 43 26.25 2.46 5.54
C ARG A 43 25.28 2.51 6.71
N LEU A 44 24.91 1.35 7.24
CA LEU A 44 23.95 1.23 8.32
C LEU A 44 24.68 1.32 9.66
N HIS A 45 24.13 2.09 10.57
CA HIS A 45 24.60 2.26 11.93
C HIS A 45 23.46 1.95 12.88
N GLU A 46 23.77 1.40 14.05
CA GLU A 46 22.76 1.30 15.10
C GLU A 46 22.47 2.71 15.61
N GLY A 47 21.19 3.08 15.57
CA GLY A 47 20.69 4.36 16.07
C GLY A 47 20.17 4.26 17.49
N GLN A 48 19.73 5.39 18.04
CA GLN A 48 18.99 5.44 19.30
C GLN A 48 17.49 5.52 19.02
N HIS A 49 16.67 5.00 19.93
CA HIS A 49 15.21 5.11 19.82
C HIS A 49 14.78 6.60 19.68
N PRO A 50 13.85 6.93 18.76
CA PRO A 50 13.02 6.04 17.94
C PRO A 50 13.66 5.61 16.60
N PHE A 51 14.88 6.04 16.29
CA PHE A 51 15.54 5.82 15.01
C PHE A 51 16.57 4.67 15.03
N SER A 52 16.30 3.61 15.79
CA SER A 52 17.11 2.38 15.82
C SER A 52 16.66 1.37 14.76
N LEU A 53 17.55 0.47 14.32
CA LEU A 53 17.22 -0.53 13.30
C LEU A 53 16.10 -1.47 13.78
N SER A 54 16.16 -1.85 15.04
CA SER A 54 15.15 -2.66 15.72
C SER A 54 13.80 -1.96 15.79
N ASN A 55 13.75 -0.68 16.17
CA ASN A 55 12.49 0.06 16.26
C ASN A 55 11.85 0.27 14.89
N ILE A 56 12.64 0.54 13.85
CA ILE A 56 12.14 0.62 12.47
C ILE A 56 11.47 -0.69 12.06
N ALA A 57 12.11 -1.83 12.31
CA ALA A 57 11.52 -3.15 12.01
C ALA A 57 10.22 -3.42 12.79
N THR A 58 10.18 -3.06 14.08
CA THR A 58 8.99 -3.18 14.93
C THR A 58 7.84 -2.30 14.42
N VAL A 59 8.10 -1.02 14.15
CA VAL A 59 7.07 -0.06 13.68
C VAL A 59 6.53 -0.46 12.31
N MET A 60 7.37 -0.97 11.41
CA MET A 60 6.91 -1.43 10.11
C MET A 60 5.93 -2.62 10.22
N ASN A 61 6.12 -3.50 11.20
CA ASN A 61 5.29 -4.68 11.49
C ASN A 61 4.90 -5.46 10.21
N ILE A 62 5.91 -5.79 9.39
CA ILE A 62 5.69 -6.44 8.08
C ILE A 62 4.97 -7.78 8.23
N ALA A 63 5.41 -8.62 9.18
CA ALA A 63 4.77 -9.92 9.44
C ALA A 63 3.29 -9.78 9.85
N GLY A 64 2.96 -8.82 10.73
CA GLY A 64 1.58 -8.56 11.13
C GLY A 64 0.71 -8.06 9.97
N LYS A 65 1.24 -7.18 9.12
CA LYS A 65 0.54 -6.68 7.92
C LYS A 65 0.32 -7.78 6.88
N LEU A 66 1.27 -8.69 6.70
CA LEU A 66 1.13 -9.81 5.75
C LEU A 66 0.10 -10.85 6.22
N LYS A 67 0.02 -11.10 7.54
CA LYS A 67 -0.97 -12.01 8.16
C LYS A 67 -2.39 -11.46 8.17
N SER A 68 -2.57 -10.14 8.13
CA SER A 68 -3.88 -9.47 8.12
C SER A 68 -4.44 -9.22 6.71
N ARG A 69 -3.83 -9.81 5.68
CA ARG A 69 -4.34 -9.71 4.31
C ARG A 69 -5.62 -10.52 4.12
N HIS A 70 -6.44 -10.08 3.17
CA HIS A 70 -7.63 -10.78 2.72
C HIS A 70 -7.37 -11.41 1.36
N GLU A 71 -7.58 -12.72 1.27
CA GLU A 71 -7.46 -13.47 0.02
C GLU A 71 -8.76 -13.38 -0.78
N PHE A 72 -8.62 -13.28 -2.10
CA PHE A 72 -9.74 -13.23 -3.05
C PHE A 72 -9.58 -14.38 -4.05
N ALA A 73 -10.69 -15.01 -4.41
CA ALA A 73 -10.72 -15.95 -5.52
C ALA A 73 -10.28 -15.25 -6.83
N PRO A 74 -9.59 -15.95 -7.75
CA PRO A 74 -9.13 -15.37 -9.01
C PRO A 74 -10.22 -14.66 -9.81
N GLU A 75 -11.43 -15.22 -9.85
CA GLU A 75 -12.57 -14.68 -10.59
C GLU A 75 -12.96 -13.29 -10.06
N LYS A 76 -13.08 -13.16 -8.73
CA LYS A 76 -13.38 -11.89 -8.06
C LYS A 76 -12.25 -10.88 -8.22
N PHE A 77 -10.99 -11.34 -8.26
CA PHE A 77 -9.86 -10.47 -8.58
C PHE A 77 -9.96 -9.92 -10.01
N VAL A 78 -10.29 -10.76 -10.99
CA VAL A 78 -10.48 -10.35 -12.40
C VAL A 78 -11.64 -9.36 -12.54
N GLU A 79 -12.79 -9.64 -11.92
CA GLU A 79 -13.93 -8.70 -11.87
C GLU A 79 -13.51 -7.33 -11.32
N THR A 80 -12.71 -7.34 -10.24
CA THR A 80 -12.19 -6.09 -9.65
C THR A 80 -11.25 -5.37 -10.61
N MET A 81 -10.41 -6.09 -11.36
CA MET A 81 -9.53 -5.48 -12.38
C MET A 81 -10.32 -4.83 -13.52
N HIS A 82 -11.38 -5.49 -14.02
CA HIS A 82 -12.26 -4.89 -15.01
C HIS A 82 -12.97 -3.65 -14.48
N LEU A 83 -13.44 -3.66 -13.23
CA LEU A 83 -13.98 -2.44 -12.61
C LEU A 83 -12.94 -1.32 -12.56
N MET A 84 -11.68 -1.61 -12.21
CA MET A 84 -10.63 -0.59 -12.17
C MET A 84 -10.29 -0.02 -13.56
N GLU A 85 -10.38 -0.83 -14.61
CA GLU A 85 -10.24 -0.37 -16.00
C GLU A 85 -11.31 0.67 -16.35
N HIS A 86 -12.59 0.41 -16.03
CA HIS A 86 -13.68 1.37 -16.25
C HIS A 86 -13.52 2.66 -15.44
N ARG A 87 -12.93 2.59 -14.23
CA ARG A 87 -12.69 3.77 -13.39
C ARG A 87 -11.47 4.58 -13.82
N TYR A 88 -10.57 4.02 -14.62
CA TYR A 88 -9.38 4.71 -15.07
C TYR A 88 -9.74 5.84 -16.06
N GLY A 89 -9.48 7.09 -15.67
CA GLY A 89 -9.82 8.26 -16.49
C GLY A 89 -11.31 8.65 -16.46
N ALA A 90 -12.14 7.96 -15.68
CA ALA A 90 -13.54 8.31 -15.50
C ALA A 90 -13.76 9.48 -14.51
N LYS A 91 -14.95 10.07 -14.56
CA LYS A 91 -15.45 11.11 -13.65
C LYS A 91 -16.91 10.86 -13.33
N ASP A 92 -17.45 11.65 -12.41
CA ASP A 92 -18.86 11.63 -12.01
C ASP A 92 -19.33 10.26 -11.48
N PHE A 93 -18.58 9.68 -10.55
CA PHE A 93 -18.93 8.41 -9.92
C PHE A 93 -18.67 8.36 -8.43
N VAL A 94 -19.45 7.53 -7.74
CA VAL A 94 -19.32 7.18 -6.32
C VAL A 94 -18.84 5.73 -6.21
N THR A 95 -17.93 5.44 -5.28
CA THR A 95 -17.45 4.07 -5.01
C THR A 95 -18.47 3.29 -4.16
N SER A 96 -18.30 1.96 -4.04
CA SER A 96 -19.21 1.12 -3.23
C SER A 96 -19.20 1.45 -1.73
N LYS A 97 -18.25 2.28 -1.26
CA LYS A 97 -18.01 2.66 0.14
C LYS A 97 -17.82 1.49 1.12
N ASP A 98 -17.77 0.25 0.64
CA ASP A 98 -17.41 -0.91 1.46
C ASP A 98 -15.94 -0.79 1.85
N CYS A 99 -15.72 -0.58 3.15
CA CYS A 99 -14.42 -0.49 3.77
C CYS A 99 -14.22 -1.56 4.85
N SER A 100 -15.08 -2.59 4.88
CA SER A 100 -15.04 -3.68 5.88
C SER A 100 -13.66 -4.33 5.97
N LEU A 101 -13.03 -4.59 4.81
CA LEU A 101 -11.70 -5.21 4.68
C LEU A 101 -10.51 -4.27 4.93
N LEU A 102 -10.73 -2.95 5.04
CA LEU A 102 -9.65 -2.01 5.28
C LEU A 102 -9.28 -2.01 6.77
N SER A 103 -8.00 -1.83 7.11
CA SER A 103 -7.61 -1.65 8.52
C SER A 103 -8.08 -0.28 9.04
N PRO A 104 -8.35 -0.12 10.35
CA PRO A 104 -8.66 1.18 10.94
C PRO A 104 -7.62 2.24 10.59
N GLY A 105 -8.06 3.44 10.27
CA GLY A 105 -7.22 4.56 9.86
C GLY A 105 -6.79 4.57 8.39
N THR A 106 -7.20 3.57 7.59
CA THR A 106 -6.93 3.54 6.15
C THR A 106 -7.71 4.64 5.42
N TYR A 107 -7.04 5.39 4.56
CA TYR A 107 -7.69 6.32 3.64
C TYR A 107 -8.21 5.59 2.40
N TYR A 108 -9.39 5.97 1.91
CA TYR A 108 -10.02 5.39 0.73
C TYR A 108 -10.77 6.44 -0.09
N LEU A 109 -10.91 6.18 -1.39
CA LEU A 109 -11.61 7.06 -2.33
C LEU A 109 -13.13 6.88 -2.20
N THR A 110 -13.87 7.98 -1.99
CA THR A 110 -15.33 7.96 -1.90
C THR A 110 -15.99 8.26 -3.24
N GLU A 111 -15.47 9.25 -3.97
CA GLU A 111 -16.03 9.67 -5.26
C GLU A 111 -15.02 10.46 -6.09
N VAL A 112 -15.32 10.54 -7.39
CA VAL A 112 -14.69 11.45 -8.34
C VAL A 112 -15.80 12.25 -9.00
N ASP A 113 -15.81 13.57 -8.85
CA ASP A 113 -16.89 14.39 -9.38
C ASP A 113 -16.73 14.71 -10.87
N SER A 114 -17.69 15.44 -11.44
CA SER A 114 -17.72 15.85 -12.85
C SER A 114 -16.54 16.73 -13.30
N LYS A 115 -15.74 17.25 -12.36
CA LYS A 115 -14.51 18.03 -12.59
C LYS A 115 -13.25 17.23 -12.26
N TYR A 116 -13.34 15.91 -12.17
CA TYR A 116 -12.24 15.00 -11.81
C TYR A 116 -11.65 15.22 -10.42
N ARG A 117 -12.33 15.97 -9.54
CA ARG A 117 -11.87 16.14 -8.15
C ARG A 117 -12.13 14.85 -7.38
N ARG A 118 -11.10 14.37 -6.68
CA ARG A 118 -11.14 13.13 -5.90
C ARG A 118 -11.40 13.44 -4.44
N PHE A 119 -12.39 12.77 -3.86
CA PHE A 119 -12.75 12.93 -2.45
C PHE A 119 -12.40 11.66 -1.69
N TYR A 120 -11.86 11.83 -0.49
CA TYR A 120 -11.34 10.76 0.32
C TYR A 120 -11.93 10.81 1.72
N ALA A 121 -12.11 9.63 2.30
CA ALA A 121 -12.46 9.46 3.71
C ALA A 121 -11.41 8.58 4.39
N LYS A 122 -11.44 8.55 5.72
CA LYS A 122 -10.60 7.71 6.56
C LYS A 122 -11.51 6.73 7.29
N LYS A 123 -11.18 5.44 7.25
CA LYS A 123 -11.94 4.43 8.00
C LYS A 123 -11.77 4.65 9.50
N ASP A 124 -12.87 4.91 10.18
CA ASP A 124 -12.94 4.89 11.64
C ASP A 124 -13.06 3.44 12.16
N GLY A 125 -12.94 3.26 13.47
CA GLY A 125 -13.05 1.93 14.09
C GLY A 125 -14.40 1.21 13.87
N ASN A 126 -15.46 1.92 13.47
CA ASN A 126 -16.84 1.43 13.46
C ASN A 126 -17.48 1.28 12.08
N CYS A 127 -16.73 1.33 10.97
CA CYS A 127 -17.31 1.00 9.66
C CYS A 127 -17.54 -0.52 9.54
N THR A 128 -18.68 -0.97 10.08
CA THR A 128 -19.30 -2.25 9.76
C THR A 128 -19.93 -2.13 8.38
N GLY A 129 -19.67 -3.08 7.48
CA GLY A 129 -20.21 -3.04 6.12
C GLY A 129 -21.73 -2.79 6.15
N ASN A 130 -22.19 -1.70 5.55
CA ASN A 130 -23.62 -1.49 5.40
C ASN A 130 -24.14 -2.50 4.37
N GLU A 131 -24.97 -3.43 4.84
CA GLU A 131 -26.02 -4.04 4.05
C GLU A 131 -26.96 -2.92 3.56
N ASN A 132 -26.84 -2.55 2.29
CA ASN A 132 -27.94 -2.20 1.37
C ASN A 132 -27.50 -1.25 0.26
N GLY A 133 -27.88 -1.62 -0.96
CA GLY A 133 -28.03 -0.68 -2.07
C GLY A 133 -27.15 -1.01 -3.27
N SER A 134 -27.68 -1.83 -4.18
CA SER A 134 -27.22 -1.88 -5.57
C SER A 134 -27.37 -0.49 -6.21
N VAL A 135 -26.36 0.35 -6.06
CA VAL A 135 -26.09 1.41 -7.03
C VAL A 135 -24.69 1.18 -7.54
N VAL A 136 -24.54 0.02 -8.18
CA VAL A 136 -23.48 -0.16 -9.16
C VAL A 136 -23.90 0.73 -10.32
N ASN A 137 -23.40 1.97 -10.36
CA ASN A 137 -23.36 2.70 -11.62
C ASN A 137 -22.38 1.94 -12.50
N GLY A 138 -22.95 0.94 -13.16
CA GLY A 138 -22.33 0.18 -14.23
C GLY A 138 -22.18 1.06 -15.45
N HIS A 139 -21.06 0.88 -16.12
CA HIS A 139 -21.05 0.52 -17.52
C HIS A 139 -20.27 -0.80 -17.61
#